data_AF-A0A3M1L8X2-F1
#
_entry.id   AF-A0A3M1L8X2-F1
#
_cell.length_a   1.000
_cell.length_b   1.000
_cell.length_c   1.000
_cell.angle_alpha   90.00
_cell.angle_beta   90.00
_cell.angle_gamma   90.00
#
_symmetry.space_group_name_H-M   'P 1'
#
loop_
_entity.id
_entity.type
_entity.pdbx_description
1 polymer ?
#
loop_
_entity_poly.entity_id
_entity_poly.type
_entity_poly.pdbx_seq_one_letter_code
_entity_poly.pdbx_strand_id
1 'polypeptide(L)'
;MGLLLSWAAGAQGLLDGTWSGVLTFRGKEIPMSLQMDVSRKGKIRGTLYLYPAPGEVFTTKVSGRLYRDRSLSLQDEMLAPEGAVGHERYYPRDYQLVFRRSIWESTLEGYWQEQIPTPLTPTSRKGRVFLKKMKATPKA
;
A
#
# COMPACT_ATOMS: atom_id res chain seq x y z
N MET A 1 6.52 -32.51 -29.76
CA MET A 1 6.48 -31.03 -29.86
C MET A 1 5.70 -30.52 -28.65
N GLY A 2 6.39 -29.84 -27.73
CA GLY A 2 5.90 -29.60 -26.37
C GLY A 2 4.93 -28.42 -26.23
N LEU A 3 4.12 -28.45 -25.17
CA LEU A 3 3.51 -27.26 -24.58
C LEU A 3 3.49 -27.40 -23.05
N LEU A 4 4.56 -26.93 -22.42
CA LEU A 4 4.63 -26.66 -20.98
C LEU A 4 4.01 -25.28 -20.72
N LEU A 5 2.72 -25.19 -20.43
CA LEU A 5 2.10 -23.92 -20.02
C LEU A 5 0.96 -24.18 -19.03
N SER A 6 1.27 -24.52 -17.78
CA SER A 6 0.27 -24.54 -16.69
C SER A 6 0.90 -24.31 -15.31
N TRP A 7 1.77 -23.31 -15.17
CA TRP A 7 2.34 -22.94 -13.86
C TRP A 7 2.30 -21.44 -13.55
N ALA A 8 1.14 -20.82 -13.80
CA ALA A 8 0.94 -19.40 -13.49
C ALA A 8 -0.28 -19.11 -12.58
N ALA A 9 -0.66 -20.04 -11.71
CA ALA A 9 -1.81 -19.85 -10.79
C ALA A 9 -1.46 -19.74 -9.30
N GLY A 10 -0.18 -19.66 -8.93
CA GLY A 10 0.26 -19.78 -7.52
C GLY A 10 0.74 -18.50 -6.81
N ALA A 11 0.56 -17.31 -7.38
CA ALA A 11 1.09 -16.06 -6.78
C ALA A 11 0.03 -15.13 -6.19
N GLN A 12 -1.26 -15.31 -6.51
CA GLN A 12 -2.30 -14.31 -6.23
C GLN A 12 -2.76 -14.32 -4.77
N GLY A 13 -2.81 -15.49 -4.10
CA GLY A 13 -3.20 -15.58 -2.68
C GLY A 13 -2.12 -15.15 -1.67
N LEU A 14 -0.94 -14.72 -2.12
CA LEU A 14 0.16 -14.32 -1.23
C LEU A 14 0.12 -12.81 -0.90
N LEU A 15 -0.51 -12.02 -1.77
CA LEU A 15 -0.59 -10.57 -1.57
C LEU A 15 -1.76 -10.19 -0.65
N ASP A 16 -2.84 -10.98 -0.66
CA ASP A 16 -4.06 -10.79 0.12
C ASP A 16 -3.83 -10.79 1.62
N GLY A 17 -4.47 -9.87 2.34
CA GLY A 17 -4.44 -9.75 3.80
C GLY A 17 -3.69 -8.51 4.30
N THR A 18 -3.30 -8.55 5.56
CA THR A 18 -2.76 -7.37 6.27
C THR A 18 -1.24 -7.26 6.15
N TRP A 19 -0.80 -6.03 5.91
CA TRP A 19 0.59 -5.61 5.86
C TRP A 19 0.79 -4.51 6.90
N SER A 20 1.95 -4.48 7.55
CA SER A 20 2.27 -3.47 8.58
C SER A 20 3.73 -3.03 8.46
N GLY A 21 3.98 -1.76 8.74
CA GLY A 21 5.30 -1.17 8.69
C GLY A 21 5.23 0.34 8.78
N VAL A 22 6.01 1.02 7.94
CA VAL A 22 6.19 2.47 8.03
C VAL A 22 6.10 3.15 6.68
N LEU A 23 5.59 4.38 6.72
CA LEU A 23 5.71 5.38 5.68
C LEU A 23 6.71 6.44 6.16
N THR A 24 7.74 6.71 5.38
CA THR A 24 8.71 7.75 5.69
C THR A 24 8.33 9.07 5.03
N PHE A 25 8.41 10.16 5.76
CA PHE A 25 8.27 11.53 5.26
C PHE A 25 9.28 12.46 5.94
N ARG A 26 10.14 13.14 5.16
CA ARG A 26 11.16 14.08 5.69
C ARG A 26 11.98 13.50 6.86
N GLY A 27 12.38 12.23 6.76
CA GLY A 27 13.16 11.53 7.80
C GLY A 27 12.35 11.06 9.02
N LYS A 28 11.05 11.33 9.07
CA LYS A 28 10.15 10.79 10.10
C LYS A 28 9.48 9.51 9.60
N GLU A 29 9.37 8.53 10.47
CA GLU A 29 8.61 7.31 10.21
C GLU A 29 7.21 7.44 10.81
N ILE A 30 6.21 7.18 9.98
CA ILE A 30 4.80 7.15 10.35
C ILE A 30 4.38 5.69 10.28
N PRO A 31 4.04 5.05 11.42
CA PRO A 31 3.50 3.71 11.41
C PRO A 31 2.27 3.62 10.52
N MET A 32 2.17 2.53 9.77
CA MET A 32 1.08 2.30 8.86
C MET A 32 0.70 0.82 8.76
N SER A 33 -0.57 0.58 8.45
CA SER A 33 -1.05 -0.75 8.06
C SER A 33 -1.87 -0.66 6.77
N LEU A 34 -1.83 -1.75 6.00
CA LEU A 34 -2.52 -1.86 4.73
C LEU A 34 -3.18 -3.23 4.64
N GLN A 35 -4.51 -3.23 4.70
CA GLN A 35 -5.31 -4.41 4.41
C GLN A 35 -5.68 -4.39 2.94
N MET A 36 -5.36 -5.45 2.20
CA MET A 36 -5.64 -5.50 0.76
C MET A 36 -6.22 -6.85 0.31
N ASP A 37 -7.05 -6.76 -0.72
CA ASP A 37 -7.61 -7.88 -1.47
C ASP A 37 -7.26 -7.70 -2.95
N VAL A 38 -6.81 -8.78 -3.57
CA VAL A 38 -6.32 -8.85 -4.95
C VAL A 38 -7.19 -9.83 -5.73
N SER A 39 -7.91 -9.30 -6.71
CA SER A 39 -8.68 -10.13 -7.63
C SER A 39 -7.78 -10.99 -8.52
N ARG A 40 -8.36 -12.04 -9.12
CA ARG A 40 -7.68 -12.90 -10.10
C ARG A 40 -7.09 -12.17 -11.31
N LYS A 41 -7.59 -10.98 -11.63
CA LYS A 41 -7.11 -10.13 -12.75
C LYS A 41 -6.05 -9.11 -12.31
N GLY A 42 -5.59 -9.18 -11.05
CA GLY A 42 -4.59 -8.26 -10.50
C GLY A 42 -5.15 -6.89 -10.09
N LYS A 43 -6.47 -6.68 -10.08
CA LYS A 43 -7.07 -5.48 -9.47
C LYS A 43 -6.95 -5.58 -7.96
N ILE A 44 -6.44 -4.51 -7.33
CA ILE A 44 -6.25 -4.38 -5.88
C ILE A 44 -7.34 -3.44 -5.33
N ARG A 45 -7.89 -3.81 -4.17
CA ARG A 45 -8.67 -2.93 -3.29
C ARG A 45 -8.13 -3.06 -1.88
N GLY A 46 -8.20 -2.01 -1.08
CA GLY A 46 -7.71 -2.07 0.28
C GLY A 46 -8.15 -0.91 1.16
N THR A 47 -7.75 -1.01 2.42
CA THR A 47 -7.87 0.06 3.41
C THR A 47 -6.49 0.32 3.99
N LEU A 48 -6.06 1.57 3.94
CA LEU A 48 -4.80 2.04 4.47
C LEU A 48 -5.06 2.84 5.75
N TYR A 49 -4.26 2.54 6.77
CA TYR A 49 -4.29 3.20 8.07
C TYR A 49 -2.92 3.83 8.32
N LEU A 50 -2.89 5.11 8.70
CA LEU A 50 -1.69 5.78 9.22
C LEU A 50 -1.89 6.15 10.68
N TYR A 51 -0.82 6.05 11.47
CA TYR A 51 -0.81 6.39 12.89
C TYR A 51 0.25 7.46 13.17
N PRO A 52 -0.02 8.73 12.81
CA PRO A 52 0.94 9.84 12.92
C PRO A 52 1.30 10.20 14.36
N ALA A 53 0.39 9.97 15.32
CA ALA A 53 0.56 10.27 16.73
C ALA A 53 -0.28 9.29 17.58
N PRO A 54 0.04 9.12 18.89
CA PRO A 54 -0.78 8.29 19.79
C PRO A 54 -2.24 8.74 19.81
N GLY A 55 -3.16 7.83 19.49
CA GLY A 55 -4.61 8.10 19.44
C GLY A 55 -5.11 8.73 18.13
N GLU A 56 -4.22 9.08 17.20
CA GLU A 56 -4.57 9.60 15.88
C GLU A 56 -4.51 8.48 14.83
N VAL A 57 -5.57 8.35 14.04
CA VAL A 57 -5.62 7.39 12.92
C VAL A 57 -6.20 8.07 11.68
N PHE A 58 -5.46 8.00 10.58
CA PHE A 58 -5.99 8.36 9.27
C PHE A 58 -6.34 7.10 8.50
N THR A 59 -7.60 6.98 8.10
CA THR A 59 -8.09 5.84 7.33
C THR A 59 -8.50 6.28 5.94
N THR A 60 -8.02 5.58 4.91
CA THR A 60 -8.45 5.80 3.53
C THR A 60 -8.62 4.49 2.78
N LYS A 61 -9.53 4.48 1.80
CA LYS A 61 -9.65 3.38 0.84
C LYS A 61 -8.61 3.57 -0.24
N VAL A 62 -8.03 2.46 -0.69
CA VAL A 62 -7.07 2.47 -1.79
C VAL A 62 -7.50 1.48 -2.87
N SER A 63 -7.25 1.84 -4.12
CA SER A 63 -7.42 0.92 -5.25
C SER A 63 -6.20 0.94 -6.15
N GLY A 64 -6.03 -0.11 -6.93
CA GLY A 64 -4.83 -0.21 -7.74
C GLY A 64 -4.71 -1.49 -8.55
N ARG A 65 -3.48 -1.79 -8.93
CA ARG A 65 -3.15 -2.91 -9.81
C ARG A 65 -1.84 -3.58 -9.41
N LEU A 66 -1.85 -4.90 -9.40
CA LEU A 66 -0.67 -5.77 -9.38
C LEU A 66 -0.26 -6.08 -10.82
N TYR A 67 1.00 -5.81 -11.14
CA TYR A 67 1.61 -6.10 -12.44
C TYR A 67 2.36 -7.45 -12.41
N ARG A 68 2.67 -7.97 -13.60
CA ARG A 68 3.31 -9.29 -13.76
C ARG A 68 4.74 -9.34 -13.21
N ASP A 69 5.42 -8.19 -13.16
CA ASP A 69 6.76 -8.03 -12.58
C ASP A 69 6.74 -7.92 -11.04
N ARG A 70 5.57 -8.10 -10.41
CA ARG A 70 5.31 -7.94 -8.97
C ARG A 70 5.39 -6.50 -8.48
N SER A 71 5.49 -5.51 -9.37
CA SER A 71 5.20 -4.14 -9.00
C SER A 71 3.71 -3.94 -8.79
N LEU A 72 3.34 -2.94 -8.01
CA LEU A 72 1.97 -2.56 -7.78
C LEU A 72 1.84 -1.05 -7.66
N SER A 73 0.81 -0.54 -8.32
CA SER A 73 0.39 0.86 -8.23
C SER A 73 -0.87 0.93 -7.37
N LEU A 74 -0.89 1.77 -6.34
CA LEU A 74 -2.09 2.04 -5.54
C LEU A 74 -2.35 3.54 -5.54
N GLN A 75 -3.61 3.91 -5.39
CA GLN A 75 -4.06 5.29 -5.26
C GLN A 75 -5.12 5.38 -4.16
N ASP A 76 -5.06 6.43 -3.36
CA ASP A 76 -6.15 6.80 -2.45
C ASP A 76 -7.44 7.05 -3.25
N GLU A 77 -8.53 6.40 -2.87
CA GLU A 77 -9.86 6.72 -3.39
C GLU A 77 -10.28 8.07 -2.80
N MET A 78 -10.75 9.01 -3.63
CA MET A 78 -11.13 10.38 -3.24
C MET A 78 -12.28 10.41 -2.23
N LEU A 79 -11.94 10.18 -0.96
CA LEU A 79 -12.77 10.44 0.19
C LEU A 79 -11.86 11.14 1.19
N ALA A 80 -12.29 12.28 1.74
CA ALA A 80 -11.58 12.89 2.85
C ALA A 80 -11.42 11.80 3.94
N PRO A 81 -10.19 11.52 4.40
CA PRO A 81 -9.98 10.44 5.34
C PRO A 81 -10.79 10.69 6.60
N GLU A 82 -11.45 9.64 7.09
CA GLU A 82 -12.19 9.71 8.34
C GLU A 82 -11.19 10.06 9.46
N GLY A 83 -11.48 11.11 10.24
CA GLY A 83 -10.58 11.64 11.27
C GLY A 83 -9.76 12.88 10.87
N ALA A 84 -9.86 13.39 9.64
CA ALA A 84 -9.14 14.59 9.18
C ALA A 84 -9.69 15.94 9.73
N VAL A 85 -10.13 15.97 10.99
CA VAL A 85 -10.63 17.21 11.61
C VAL A 85 -9.43 18.09 11.99
N GLY A 86 -9.22 19.18 11.24
CA GLY A 86 -8.23 20.21 11.57
C GLY A 86 -6.83 20.03 10.97
N HIS A 87 -6.61 19.04 10.09
CA HIS A 87 -5.33 18.87 9.40
C HIS A 87 -5.30 19.64 8.07
N GLU A 88 -4.09 20.09 7.68
CA GLU A 88 -3.79 20.68 6.37
C GLU A 88 -4.49 19.93 5.22
N ARG A 89 -4.83 20.67 4.15
CA ARG A 89 -5.50 20.18 2.95
C ARG A 89 -4.99 18.79 2.54
N TYR A 90 -5.87 17.79 2.60
CA TYR A 90 -5.57 16.43 2.18
C TYR A 90 -5.45 16.37 0.65
N TYR A 91 -4.37 15.75 0.17
CA TYR A 91 -4.18 15.38 -1.22
C TYR A 91 -4.15 13.85 -1.32
N PRO A 92 -4.90 13.25 -2.25
CA PRO A 92 -4.80 11.81 -2.53
C PRO A 92 -3.36 11.42 -2.79
N ARG A 93 -2.96 10.21 -2.37
CA ARG A 93 -1.60 9.72 -2.58
C ARG A 93 -1.57 8.63 -3.63
N ASP A 94 -0.52 8.66 -4.44
CA ASP A 94 -0.09 7.56 -5.29
C ASP A 94 1.02 6.76 -4.61
N TYR A 95 0.99 5.46 -4.82
CA TYR A 95 1.97 4.51 -4.31
C TYR A 95 2.49 3.66 -5.46
N GLN A 96 3.80 3.47 -5.50
CA GLN A 96 4.46 2.51 -6.39
C GLN A 96 5.33 1.60 -5.54
N LEU A 97 4.90 0.36 -5.34
CA LEU A 97 5.59 -0.62 -4.50
C LEU A 97 5.99 -1.85 -5.31
N VAL A 98 6.90 -2.63 -4.75
CA VAL A 98 7.34 -3.93 -5.27
C VAL A 98 7.09 -4.98 -4.21
N PHE A 99 6.40 -6.05 -4.60
CA PHE A 99 6.22 -7.22 -3.77
C PHE A 99 7.45 -8.14 -3.84
N ARG A 100 8.14 -8.28 -2.71
CA ARG A 100 9.24 -9.22 -2.55
C ARG A 100 8.78 -10.37 -1.66
N ARG A 101 8.84 -11.58 -2.21
CA ARG A 101 8.61 -12.82 -1.46
C ARG A 101 9.95 -13.40 -1.05
N SER A 102 10.08 -13.80 0.21
CA SER A 102 11.14 -14.71 0.66
C SER A 102 10.54 -15.89 1.43
N ILE A 103 11.38 -16.88 1.73
CA ILE A 103 11.01 -18.03 2.58
C ILE A 103 10.81 -17.64 4.06
N TRP A 104 11.32 -16.48 4.47
CA TRP A 104 11.25 -15.99 5.85
C TRP A 104 10.13 -14.96 6.00
N GLU A 105 10.21 -13.90 5.20
CA GLU A 105 9.29 -12.77 5.26
C GLU A 105 8.92 -12.26 3.86
N SER A 106 7.70 -11.75 3.73
CA SER A 106 7.23 -11.09 2.53
C SER A 106 7.15 -9.59 2.78
N THR A 107 7.63 -8.77 1.83
CA THR A 107 7.66 -7.31 1.96
C THR A 107 7.00 -6.58 0.79
N LEU A 108 6.49 -5.38 1.08
CA LEU A 108 6.12 -4.36 0.10
C LEU A 108 7.02 -3.15 0.30
N GLU A 109 7.72 -2.76 -0.76
CA GLU A 109 8.73 -1.71 -0.68
C GLU A 109 8.60 -0.75 -1.84
N GLY A 110 8.69 0.55 -1.60
CA GLY A 110 8.71 1.53 -2.68
C GLY A 110 8.46 2.94 -2.21
N TYR A 111 7.66 3.67 -2.98
CA TYR A 111 7.50 5.11 -2.82
C TYR A 111 6.03 5.51 -2.76
N TRP A 112 5.79 6.68 -2.17
CA TRP A 112 4.51 7.35 -2.17
C TRP A 112 4.69 8.84 -2.50
N GLN A 113 3.66 9.47 -3.05
CA GLN A 113 3.63 10.90 -3.35
C GLN A 113 2.20 11.45 -3.34
N GLU A 114 2.00 12.69 -2.89
CA GLU A 114 0.74 13.43 -3.01
C GLU A 114 0.45 13.86 -4.45
N GLN A 115 -0.81 13.71 -4.84
CA GLN A 115 -1.39 14.27 -6.06
C GLN A 115 -1.76 15.74 -5.84
N ILE A 116 -0.77 16.63 -5.95
CA ILE A 116 -1.01 18.08 -5.89
C ILE A 116 -1.32 18.61 -7.29
N PRO A 117 -2.43 19.34 -7.48
CA PRO A 117 -2.65 20.10 -8.70
C PRO A 117 -1.57 21.18 -8.81
N THR A 118 -0.78 21.09 -9.88
CA THR A 118 0.34 21.94 -10.35
C THR A 118 0.47 23.36 -9.77
N PRO A 119 1.72 23.87 -9.61
CA PRO A 119 3.00 23.20 -9.88
C PRO A 119 3.50 22.36 -8.70
N LEU A 120 4.40 21.41 -8.97
CA LEU A 120 5.15 20.65 -7.96
C LEU A 120 5.90 21.63 -7.06
N THR A 121 5.28 22.02 -5.97
CA THR A 121 5.89 22.90 -4.99
C THR A 121 6.87 22.11 -4.12
N PRO A 122 7.86 22.78 -3.49
CA PRO A 122 8.71 22.16 -2.45
C PRO A 122 7.91 21.59 -1.26
N THR A 123 6.61 21.91 -1.17
CA THR A 123 5.69 21.38 -0.17
C THR A 123 5.10 20.02 -0.55
N SER A 124 5.33 19.53 -1.78
CA SER A 124 4.83 18.22 -2.22
C SER A 124 5.37 17.12 -1.34
N ARG A 125 4.46 16.41 -0.65
CA ARG A 125 4.88 15.34 0.24
C ARG A 125 5.11 14.05 -0.55
N LYS A 126 6.25 13.45 -0.28
CA LYS A 126 6.67 12.16 -0.86
C LYS A 126 7.61 11.45 0.09
N GLY A 127 7.78 10.17 -0.12
CA GLY A 127 8.77 9.41 0.62
C GLY A 127 8.72 7.93 0.31
N ARG A 128 9.10 7.12 1.30
CA ARG A 128 9.23 5.67 1.14
C ARG A 128 8.16 4.93 1.92
N VAL A 129 7.86 3.73 1.47
CA VAL A 129 7.00 2.78 2.18
C VAL A 129 7.76 1.47 2.32
N PHE A 130 7.71 0.91 3.52
CA PHE A 130 8.22 -0.42 3.82
C PHE A 130 7.20 -1.16 4.68
N LEU A 131 6.66 -2.26 4.19
CA LEU A 131 5.69 -3.09 4.89
C LEU A 131 6.13 -4.54 4.91
N LYS A 132 5.84 -5.21 6.02
CA LYS A 132 5.96 -6.66 6.16
C LYS A 132 4.58 -7.30 6.20
N LYS A 133 4.47 -8.49 5.63
CA LYS A 133 3.24 -9.28 5.71
C LYS A 133 2.98 -9.68 7.17
N MET A 134 1.79 -9.42 7.67
CA MET A 134 1.39 -9.95 8.97
C MET A 134 1.04 -11.43 8.83
N LYS A 135 1.49 -12.24 9.79
CA LYS A 135 1.02 -13.62 9.90
C LYS A 135 -0.49 -13.59 10.12
N ALA A 136 -1.24 -14.41 9.39
CA ALA A 136 -2.65 -14.57 9.68
C ALA A 136 -2.79 -15.06 11.12
N THR A 137 -3.54 -14.33 11.96
CA THR A 137 -3.91 -14.82 13.27
C THR A 137 -4.72 -16.09 13.05
N PRO A 138 -4.31 -17.26 13.60
CA PRO A 138 -5.16 -18.43 13.56
C PRO A 138 -6.50 -18.05 14.18
N LYS A 139 -7.61 -18.29 13.48
CA LYS A 139 -8.92 -18.29 14.14
C LYS A 139 -8.82 -19.35 15.24
N ALA A 140 -9.00 -18.93 16.48
CA ALA A 140 -9.17 -19.82 17.63
C ALA A 140 -10.44 -20.67 17.45
#